data_AF-A0A0D6KB39-F1
#
_entry.id   AF-A0A0D6KB39-F1
#
_cell.length_a   1.000
_cell.length_b   1.000
_cell.length_c   1.000
_cell.angle_alpha   90.00
_cell.angle_beta   90.00
_cell.angle_gamma   90.00
#
_symmetry.space_group_name_H-M   'P 1'
#
loop_
_entity.id
_entity.type
_entity.pdbx_description
1 polymer ?
#
loop_
_entity_poly.entity_id
_entity_poly.type
_entity_poly.pdbx_seq_one_letter_code
_entity_poly.pdbx_strand_id
1 'polypeptide(L)'
;MKITDLPASVLEELCQSEYWRIDIDPGFDAKHEFFIRWEYLLPNPRTDDYTEGELAEFINFDGYDLLLPIGRAHHPHLHLLRLNASLDKNSLTLFLFDTYHSTWFSDISDARYGFLAVADRYQNHDCDFYVASYYHFSYLVGRDYELAQQIMQQRLGT
;
A
#
# COMPACT_ATOMS: atom_id res chain seq x y z
N MET A 1 8.25 11.65 -3.57
CA MET A 1 7.88 11.84 -4.99
C MET A 1 6.36 12.09 -5.13
N LYS A 2 5.84 12.59 -6.26
CA LYS A 2 4.41 12.53 -6.61
C LYS A 2 4.21 11.82 -7.94
N ILE A 3 3.05 11.20 -8.15
CA ILE A 3 2.75 10.58 -9.46
C ILE A 3 2.79 11.58 -10.61
N THR A 4 2.34 12.82 -10.37
CA THR A 4 2.38 13.88 -11.39
C THR A 4 3.79 14.26 -11.85
N ASP A 5 4.81 13.86 -11.08
CA ASP A 5 6.21 14.13 -11.40
C ASP A 5 6.84 13.01 -12.24
N LEU A 6 6.14 11.89 -12.46
CA LEU A 6 6.64 10.76 -13.24
C LEU A 6 6.58 11.07 -14.75
N PRO A 7 7.61 10.66 -15.52
CA PRO A 7 7.55 10.68 -16.98
C PRO A 7 6.39 9.82 -17.51
N ALA A 8 5.78 10.23 -18.62
CA ALA A 8 4.73 9.45 -19.28
C ALA A 8 5.20 8.02 -19.62
N SER A 9 6.47 7.85 -19.99
CA SER A 9 7.06 6.53 -20.28
C SER A 9 7.06 5.60 -19.06
N VAL A 10 7.23 6.13 -17.85
CA VAL A 10 7.14 5.35 -16.61
C VAL A 10 5.70 4.91 -16.37
N LEU A 11 4.72 5.79 -16.54
CA LEU A 11 3.30 5.45 -16.40
C LEU A 11 2.86 4.39 -17.41
N GLU A 12 3.29 4.52 -18.67
CA GLU A 12 3.03 3.54 -19.73
C GLU A 12 3.66 2.18 -19.41
N GLU A 13 4.90 2.16 -18.91
CA GLU A 13 5.61 0.94 -18.52
C GLU A 13 4.93 0.24 -17.33
N LEU A 14 4.60 0.98 -16.26
CA LEU A 14 3.91 0.42 -15.09
C LEU A 14 2.54 -0.16 -15.46
N CYS A 15 1.89 0.34 -16.51
CA CYS A 15 0.63 -0.21 -17.01
C CYS A 15 0.79 -1.49 -17.84
N GLN A 16 2.02 -1.94 -18.16
CA GLN A 16 2.24 -3.18 -18.91
C GLN A 16 1.94 -4.44 -18.10
N SER A 17 1.76 -5.57 -18.78
CA SER A 17 1.40 -6.85 -18.19
C SER A 17 2.54 -7.55 -17.44
N GLU A 18 3.61 -6.87 -17.08
CA GLU A 18 4.67 -7.43 -16.24
C GLU A 18 4.61 -6.87 -14.81
N TYR A 19 4.00 -5.69 -14.64
CA TYR A 19 3.77 -5.05 -13.36
C TYR A 19 2.38 -5.41 -12.84
N TRP A 20 2.18 -6.67 -12.47
CA TRP A 20 0.94 -7.10 -11.81
C TRP A 20 0.94 -6.72 -10.33
N ARG A 21 -0.25 -6.44 -9.80
CA ARG A 21 -0.50 -6.41 -8.36
C ARG A 21 -1.57 -7.43 -8.00
N ILE A 22 -1.42 -8.04 -6.84
CA ILE A 22 -2.49 -8.78 -6.17
C ILE A 22 -3.29 -7.76 -5.37
N ASP A 23 -4.55 -7.59 -5.71
CA ASP A 23 -5.54 -6.86 -4.92
C ASP A 23 -6.49 -7.86 -4.29
N ILE A 24 -6.76 -7.66 -3.01
CA ILE A 24 -7.69 -8.51 -2.27
C ILE A 24 -8.85 -7.60 -1.95
N ASP A 25 -9.99 -7.86 -2.59
CA ASP A 25 -11.25 -7.16 -2.31
C ASP A 25 -11.48 -7.24 -0.80
N PRO A 26 -11.62 -6.09 -0.14
CA PRO A 26 -11.60 -6.06 1.30
C PRO A 26 -13.01 -6.30 1.89
N GLY A 27 -13.99 -6.64 1.05
CA GLY A 27 -15.21 -7.32 1.48
C GLY A 27 -14.86 -8.65 2.14
N PHE A 28 -15.27 -8.83 3.40
CA PHE A 28 -15.01 -9.98 4.28
C PHE A 28 -15.42 -11.37 3.70
N ASP A 29 -15.97 -11.43 2.48
CA ASP A 29 -16.40 -12.64 1.75
C ASP A 29 -15.66 -12.86 0.41
N ALA A 30 -14.64 -12.05 0.09
CA ALA A 30 -13.82 -12.25 -1.12
C ALA A 30 -12.88 -13.44 -0.94
N LYS A 31 -13.38 -14.64 -1.29
CA LYS A 31 -12.59 -15.89 -1.39
C LYS A 31 -11.51 -15.87 -2.48
N HIS A 32 -11.21 -14.71 -3.08
CA HIS A 32 -10.40 -14.61 -4.28
C HIS A 32 -9.44 -13.42 -4.19
N GLU A 33 -8.15 -13.73 -4.30
CA GLU A 33 -7.11 -12.77 -4.69
C GLU A 33 -7.36 -12.41 -6.15
N PHE A 34 -7.58 -11.13 -6.47
CA PHE A 34 -7.76 -10.66 -7.84
C PHE A 34 -6.47 -9.98 -8.32
N PHE A 35 -6.14 -10.20 -9.58
CA PHE A 35 -5.07 -9.45 -10.21
C PHE A 35 -5.61 -8.09 -10.64
N ILE A 36 -5.11 -7.00 -10.05
CA ILE A 36 -5.35 -5.65 -10.55
C ILE A 36 -4.11 -5.16 -11.27
N ARG A 37 -4.33 -4.47 -12.38
CA ARG A 37 -3.27 -3.82 -13.14
C ARG A 37 -3.15 -2.37 -12.68
N TRP A 38 -1.94 -1.81 -12.73
CA TRP A 38 -1.71 -0.39 -12.42
C TRP A 38 -2.52 0.56 -13.32
N GLU A 39 -2.96 0.13 -14.51
CA GLU A 39 -3.85 0.90 -15.40
C GLU A 39 -5.19 1.29 -14.74
N TYR A 40 -5.60 0.65 -13.64
CA TYR A 40 -6.82 1.02 -12.91
C TYR A 40 -6.55 1.93 -11.70
N LEU A 41 -5.29 2.21 -11.41
CA LEU A 41 -4.86 2.93 -10.20
C LEU A 41 -3.99 4.15 -10.54
N LEU A 42 -3.47 4.24 -11.77
CA LEU A 42 -2.65 5.36 -12.24
C LEU A 42 -3.46 6.29 -13.17
N PRO A 43 -3.09 7.58 -13.30
CA PRO A 43 -3.74 8.49 -14.23
C PRO A 43 -3.64 8.02 -15.69
N ASN A 44 -4.77 7.74 -16.33
CA ASN A 44 -4.90 7.41 -17.74
C ASN A 44 -6.39 7.49 -18.16
N PRO A 45 -6.75 7.32 -19.45
CA PRO A 45 -8.16 7.45 -19.89
C PRO A 45 -9.17 6.50 -19.21
N ARG A 46 -8.72 5.43 -18.53
CA ARG A 46 -9.60 4.53 -17.76
C ARG A 46 -9.94 5.05 -16.36
N THR A 47 -9.19 6.02 -15.87
CA THR A 47 -9.27 6.56 -14.51
C THR A 47 -9.61 8.05 -14.51
N ASP A 48 -10.05 8.60 -15.64
CA ASP A 48 -10.44 10.01 -15.79
C ASP A 48 -11.63 10.40 -14.89
N ASP A 49 -12.46 9.42 -14.49
CA ASP A 49 -13.59 9.59 -13.58
C ASP A 49 -13.24 9.42 -12.10
N TYR A 50 -12.00 9.01 -11.78
CA TYR A 50 -11.55 8.79 -10.41
C TYR A 50 -11.15 10.15 -9.80
N THR A 51 -11.42 10.31 -8.51
CA THR A 51 -10.89 11.43 -7.75
C THR A 51 -9.40 11.20 -7.42
N GLU A 52 -8.64 12.28 -7.22
CA GLU A 52 -7.20 12.19 -6.85
C GLU A 52 -6.97 11.34 -5.59
N GLY A 53 -7.97 11.26 -4.70
CA GLY A 53 -7.90 10.46 -3.48
C GLY A 53 -8.05 8.95 -3.70
N GLU A 54 -8.52 8.52 -4.87
CA GLU A 54 -8.78 7.11 -5.24
C GLU A 54 -7.62 6.49 -6.04
N LEU A 55 -6.80 7.31 -6.68
CA LEU A 55 -5.62 6.85 -7.42
C LEU A 55 -4.47 6.51 -6.49
N ALA A 56 -3.65 5.53 -6.90
CA ALA A 56 -2.38 5.22 -6.26
C ALA A 56 -1.59 6.50 -5.99
N GLU A 57 -0.81 6.53 -4.93
CA GLU A 57 0.05 7.68 -4.63
C GLU A 57 1.32 7.24 -3.91
N PHE A 58 2.36 8.05 -4.04
CA PHE A 58 3.59 7.88 -3.30
C PHE A 58 3.41 8.17 -1.80
N ILE A 59 4.02 7.31 -1.00
CA ILE A 59 4.25 7.52 0.42
C ILE A 59 5.73 7.35 0.73
N ASN A 60 6.25 8.12 1.68
CA ASN A 60 7.62 7.96 2.16
C ASN A 60 7.62 7.27 3.52
N PHE A 61 8.28 6.12 3.61
CA PHE A 61 8.53 5.42 4.88
C PHE A 61 10.03 5.28 5.07
N ASP A 62 10.55 5.78 6.19
CA ASP A 62 11.97 5.72 6.57
C ASP A 62 12.95 6.14 5.45
N GLY A 63 12.55 7.11 4.62
CA GLY A 63 13.36 7.61 3.50
C GLY A 63 13.20 6.86 2.18
N TYR A 64 12.38 5.81 2.14
CA TYR A 64 12.02 5.08 0.92
C TYR A 64 10.77 5.68 0.30
N ASP A 65 10.85 6.12 -0.96
CA ASP A 65 9.66 6.51 -1.74
C ASP A 65 8.99 5.24 -2.30
N LEU A 66 7.76 4.97 -1.87
CA LEU A 66 6.98 3.80 -2.28
C LEU A 66 5.72 4.23 -3.02
N LEU A 67 5.52 3.67 -4.20
CA LEU A 67 4.24 3.70 -4.90
C LEU A 67 3.37 2.55 -4.37
N LEU A 68 2.41 2.88 -3.51
CA LEU A 68 1.44 1.92 -3.03
C LEU A 68 0.21 1.91 -3.95
N PRO A 69 -0.42 0.75 -4.17
CA PRO A 69 -1.63 0.62 -4.98
C PRO A 69 -2.89 1.00 -4.18
N ILE A 70 -2.82 2.08 -3.40
CA ILE A 70 -3.91 2.61 -2.58
C ILE A 70 -4.02 4.11 -2.77
N GLY A 71 -5.25 4.60 -2.62
CA GLY A 71 -5.59 6.01 -2.69
C GLY A 71 -4.87 6.86 -1.64
N ARG A 72 -4.54 8.12 -1.96
CA ARG A 72 -4.02 9.09 -0.97
C ARG A 72 -4.96 9.24 0.24
N ALA A 73 -6.26 8.99 0.08
CA ALA A 73 -7.23 9.00 1.16
C ALA A 73 -6.90 8.00 2.30
N HIS A 74 -6.20 6.90 2.00
CA HIS A 74 -5.76 5.91 2.99
C HIS A 74 -4.55 6.40 3.80
N HIS A 75 -3.70 7.28 3.25
CA HIS A 75 -2.39 7.59 3.83
C HIS A 75 -2.44 8.07 5.29
N PRO A 76 -3.38 8.94 5.72
CA PRO A 76 -3.48 9.35 7.12
C PRO A 76 -3.83 8.22 8.09
N HIS A 77 -4.35 7.11 7.58
CA HIS A 77 -4.80 5.95 8.33
C HIS A 77 -3.83 4.77 8.26
N LEU A 78 -2.78 4.91 7.43
CA LEU A 78 -1.77 3.90 7.22
C LEU A 78 -0.59 4.11 8.17
N HIS A 79 -0.29 3.07 8.94
CA HIS A 79 0.78 3.07 9.93
C HIS A 79 1.84 2.04 9.56
N LEU A 80 3.10 2.46 9.54
CA LEU A 80 4.23 1.54 9.41
C LEU A 80 4.50 0.86 10.76
N LEU A 81 4.40 -0.47 10.79
CA LEU A 81 4.79 -1.26 11.95
C LEU A 81 6.25 -1.67 11.88
N ARG A 82 6.67 -2.15 10.70
CA ARG A 82 8.02 -2.64 10.45
C ARG A 82 8.37 -2.56 8.97
N LEU A 83 9.58 -2.11 8.67
CA LEU A 83 10.17 -2.11 7.34
C LEU A 83 11.45 -2.94 7.38
N ASN A 84 11.58 -3.88 6.44
CA ASN A 84 12.81 -4.65 6.24
C ASN A 84 13.28 -4.44 4.82
N ALA A 85 14.46 -3.86 4.65
CA ALA A 85 15.11 -3.77 3.34
C ALA A 85 15.97 -5.02 3.09
N SER A 86 15.97 -5.50 1.86
CA SER A 86 16.93 -6.51 1.42
C SER A 86 18.37 -5.97 1.50
N LEU A 87 19.35 -6.87 1.61
CA LEU A 87 20.77 -6.49 1.71
C LEU A 87 21.26 -5.69 0.50
N ASP A 88 20.75 -6.01 -0.69
CA ASP A 88 21.05 -5.31 -1.95
C ASP A 88 20.16 -4.07 -2.18
N LYS A 89 19.19 -3.82 -1.29
CA LYS A 89 18.19 -2.75 -1.37
C LYS A 89 17.31 -2.82 -2.60
N ASN A 90 17.25 -3.95 -3.30
CA ASN A 90 16.35 -4.11 -4.45
C ASN A 90 14.92 -4.44 -4.05
N SER A 91 14.66 -4.85 -2.81
CA SER A 91 13.31 -5.08 -2.33
C SER A 91 13.10 -4.63 -0.89
N LEU A 92 11.85 -4.30 -0.57
CA LEU A 92 11.38 -3.95 0.75
C LEU A 92 10.23 -4.88 1.14
N THR A 93 10.18 -5.25 2.42
CA THR A 93 9.02 -5.92 3.02
C THR A 93 8.48 -5.05 4.15
N LEU A 94 7.25 -4.60 4.02
CA LEU A 94 6.57 -3.70 4.94
C LEU A 94 5.43 -4.42 5.64
N PHE A 95 5.40 -4.33 6.96
CA PHE A 95 4.25 -4.68 7.78
C PHE A 95 3.54 -3.38 8.14
N LEU A 96 2.28 -3.30 7.76
CA LEU A 96 1.46 -2.10 7.80
C LEU A 96 0.20 -2.35 8.62
N PHE A 97 -0.36 -1.29 9.17
CA PHE A 97 -1.67 -1.30 9.80
C PHE A 97 -2.49 -0.17 9.18
N ASP A 98 -3.54 -0.51 8.43
CA ASP A 98 -4.41 0.45 7.76
C ASP A 98 -5.77 0.51 8.46
N THR A 99 -6.12 1.68 8.98
CA THR A 99 -7.38 1.92 9.69
C THR A 99 -8.41 2.69 8.86
N TYR A 100 -8.20 2.85 7.54
CA TYR A 100 -9.03 3.64 6.65
C TYR A 100 -10.49 3.18 6.68
N HIS A 101 -10.72 1.87 6.56
CA HIS A 101 -12.04 1.26 6.69
C HIS A 101 -12.42 1.11 8.17
N SER A 102 -12.76 2.25 8.77
CA SER A 102 -12.98 2.37 10.21
C SER A 102 -13.98 1.37 10.80
N THR A 103 -14.97 0.94 10.02
CA THR A 103 -15.98 -0.03 10.42
C THR A 103 -15.45 -1.46 10.57
N TRP A 104 -14.29 -1.79 10.01
CA TRP A 104 -13.65 -3.12 10.16
C TRP A 104 -12.77 -3.23 11.39
N PHE A 105 -12.40 -2.10 11.98
CA PHE A 105 -11.51 -1.99 13.11
C PHE A 105 -12.25 -1.25 14.21
N SER A 106 -13.17 -1.96 14.86
CA SER A 106 -14.13 -1.42 15.82
C SER A 106 -13.81 -1.80 17.27
N ASP A 107 -12.95 -2.80 17.46
CA ASP A 107 -12.48 -3.22 18.78
C ASP A 107 -10.96 -3.41 18.83
N ILE A 108 -10.42 -3.57 20.04
CA ILE A 108 -8.97 -3.73 20.25
C ILE A 108 -8.43 -5.07 19.72
N SER A 109 -9.29 -6.08 19.55
CA SER A 109 -8.90 -7.39 19.04
C SER A 109 -8.63 -7.35 17.53
N ASP A 110 -9.26 -6.42 16.82
CA ASP A 110 -9.04 -6.15 15.39
C ASP A 110 -7.60 -5.69 15.09
N ALA A 111 -6.86 -5.21 16.11
CA ALA A 111 -5.43 -4.89 15.99
C ALA A 111 -4.56 -6.07 15.54
N ARG A 112 -5.10 -7.30 15.54
CA ARG A 112 -4.40 -8.49 15.05
C ARG A 112 -4.31 -8.55 13.51
N TYR A 113 -5.17 -7.83 12.80
CA TYR A 113 -5.23 -7.83 11.34
C TYR A 113 -4.39 -6.71 10.76
N GLY A 114 -3.22 -7.05 10.24
CA GLY A 114 -2.35 -6.12 9.53
C GLY A 114 -2.27 -6.42 8.05
N PHE A 115 -1.48 -5.62 7.36
CA PHE A 115 -1.26 -5.66 5.92
C PHE A 115 0.22 -5.91 5.63
N LEU A 116 0.51 -6.62 4.55
CA LEU A 116 1.87 -6.85 4.09
C LEU A 116 2.04 -6.15 2.75
N ALA A 117 3.11 -5.39 2.57
CA ALA A 117 3.52 -4.95 1.25
C ALA A 117 4.92 -5.47 0.93
N VAL A 118 5.09 -5.99 -0.29
CA VAL A 118 6.39 -6.32 -0.85
C VAL A 118 6.62 -5.38 -2.01
N ALA A 119 7.72 -4.66 -1.99
CA ALA A 119 8.01 -3.64 -2.99
C ALA A 119 9.37 -3.88 -3.64
N ASP A 120 9.40 -3.79 -4.96
CA ASP A 120 10.62 -3.94 -5.75
C ASP A 120 11.10 -2.57 -6.23
N ARG A 121 12.41 -2.39 -6.26
CA ARG A 121 13.04 -1.13 -6.66
C ARG A 121 12.91 -0.93 -8.16
N TYR A 122 12.36 0.21 -8.54
CA TYR A 122 12.26 0.69 -9.90
C TYR A 122 13.37 1.71 -10.17
N GLN A 123 14.22 1.46 -11.16
CA GLN A 123 15.37 2.33 -11.51
C GLN A 123 15.43 2.70 -13.00
N ASN A 124 14.30 2.61 -13.72
CA ASN A 124 14.22 2.96 -15.14
C ASN A 124 13.87 4.45 -15.34
N HIS A 125 14.14 4.99 -16.53
CA HIS A 125 13.83 6.38 -16.94
C HIS A 125 14.26 7.45 -15.92
N ASP A 126 15.47 7.33 -15.38
CA ASP A 126 16.07 8.24 -14.38
C ASP A 126 15.23 8.41 -13.09
N CYS A 127 14.32 7.48 -12.81
CA CYS A 127 13.54 7.43 -11.59
C CYS A 127 14.14 6.42 -10.60
N ASP A 128 13.98 6.62 -9.30
CA ASP A 128 14.43 5.70 -8.25
C ASP A 128 13.40 5.67 -7.12
N PHE A 129 12.58 4.62 -7.09
CA PHE A 129 11.52 4.42 -6.09
C PHE A 129 11.17 2.93 -5.97
N TYR A 130 10.22 2.58 -5.11
CA TYR A 130 9.76 1.21 -4.95
C TYR A 130 8.30 1.05 -5.40
N VAL A 131 8.04 0.02 -6.20
CA VAL A 131 6.68 -0.34 -6.66
C VAL A 131 6.17 -1.48 -5.79
N ALA A 132 5.06 -1.28 -5.08
CA ALA A 132 4.58 -2.24 -4.09
C ALA A 132 3.42 -3.12 -4.59
N SER A 133 3.50 -4.41 -4.27
CA SER A 133 2.33 -5.28 -4.14
C SER A 133 1.81 -5.23 -2.70
N TYR A 134 0.51 -4.97 -2.52
CA TYR A 134 -0.12 -4.75 -1.21
C TYR A 134 -1.17 -5.82 -0.89
N TYR A 135 -0.96 -6.56 0.21
CA TYR A 135 -1.72 -7.73 0.65
C TYR A 135 -2.53 -7.45 1.91
N HIS A 136 -3.79 -7.89 1.90
CA HIS A 136 -4.81 -7.55 2.90
C HIS A 136 -4.71 -8.28 4.24
N PHE A 137 -4.03 -9.44 4.32
CA PHE A 137 -4.01 -10.20 5.57
C PHE A 137 -2.61 -10.68 5.97
N SER A 138 -2.09 -10.06 7.02
CA SER A 138 -1.03 -10.60 7.86
C SER A 138 -1.49 -10.65 9.32
N TYR A 139 -1.29 -11.78 9.98
CA TYR A 139 -1.53 -11.90 11.41
C TYR A 139 -0.35 -11.28 12.16
N LEU A 140 -0.59 -10.16 12.82
CA LEU A 140 0.43 -9.48 13.60
C LEU A 140 0.69 -10.24 14.90
N VAL A 141 1.97 -10.31 15.27
CA VAL A 141 2.43 -11.01 16.48
C VAL A 141 3.53 -10.20 17.18
N GLY A 142 3.70 -10.44 18.47
CA GLY A 142 4.73 -9.79 19.29
C GLY A 142 4.65 -8.27 19.19
N ARG A 143 5.80 -7.62 18.94
CA ARG A 143 5.91 -6.16 18.89
C ARG A 143 5.00 -5.51 17.84
N ASP A 144 4.83 -6.15 16.68
CA ASP A 144 3.99 -5.59 15.60
C ASP A 144 2.52 -5.53 16.08
N TYR A 145 2.06 -6.54 16.81
CA TYR A 145 0.72 -6.56 17.42
C TYR A 145 0.58 -5.54 18.55
N GLU A 146 1.56 -5.45 19.44
CA GLU A 146 1.56 -4.47 20.54
C GLU A 146 1.45 -3.03 20.02
N LEU A 147 2.16 -2.71 18.93
CA LEU A 147 2.08 -1.39 18.30
C LEU A 147 0.71 -1.15 17.64
N ALA A 148 0.16 -2.14 16.93
CA ALA A 148 -1.18 -2.04 16.37
C ALA A 148 -2.25 -1.83 17.46
N GLN A 149 -2.10 -2.46 18.63
CA GLN A 149 -2.99 -2.22 19.78
C GLN A 149 -2.92 -0.78 20.28
N GLN A 150 -1.72 -0.20 20.37
CA GLN A 150 -1.55 1.20 20.78
C GLN A 150 -2.20 2.17 19.78
N ILE A 151 -2.06 1.90 18.48
CA ILE A 151 -2.71 2.68 17.42
C ILE A 151 -4.23 2.58 17.56
N MET A 152 -4.76 1.37 17.79
CA MET A 152 -6.20 1.16 17.99
C MET A 152 -6.73 1.84 19.25
N GLN A 153 -6.01 1.79 20.36
CA GLN A 153 -6.37 2.49 21.61
C GLN A 153 -6.53 4.00 21.39
N GLN A 154 -5.54 4.61 20.74
CA GLN A 154 -5.58 6.04 20.41
C GLN A 154 -6.78 6.39 19.52
N ARG A 155 -7.06 5.55 18.53
CA ARG A 155 -8.19 5.74 17.61
C ARG A 155 -9.55 5.57 18.27
N LEU A 156 -9.70 4.57 19.15
CA LEU A 156 -10.96 4.29 19.87
C LEU A 156 -11.18 5.24 21.05
N GLY A 157 -10.17 6.02 21.44
CA GLY A 157 -10.24 6.93 22.58
C GLY A 157 -10.24 6.21 23.93
N THR A 158 -9.56 5.05 24.01
CA THR A 158 -9.50 4.17 25.19
C THR A 158 -8.09 3.99 25.70
#